data_AF-A0A7V5E326-F1
#
_entry.id   AF-A0A7V5E326-F1
#
_cell.length_a   1.000
_cell.length_b   1.000
_cell.length_c   1.000
_cell.angle_alpha   90.00
_cell.angle_beta   90.00
_cell.angle_gamma   90.00
#
_symmetry.space_group_name_H-M   'P 1'
#
loop_
_entity.id
_entity.type
_entity.pdbx_description
1 polymer ?
#
loop_
_entity_poly.entity_id
_entity_poly.type
_entity_poly.pdbx_seq_one_letter_code
_entity_poly.pdbx_strand_id
1 'polypeptide(L)'
;WGKPSWEEALARVYSRLPAISIDYGLMEKAQNVLVIPADIGWSDVGDWSAMASLFPQDESGNAVCAKHVGIDTENCVIYAENPGRLVATLGLRDLIIVETKEALLILRRDRAQEVRKILERLRKLS
;
A
#
# COMPACT_ATOMS: atom_id res chain seq x y z
N TRP A 1 26.64 13.62 11.62
CA TRP A 1 26.21 12.24 11.85
C TRP A 1 27.22 11.54 12.76
N GLY A 2 26.78 10.80 13.79
CA GLY A 2 27.68 10.02 14.65
C GLY A 2 28.44 10.76 15.77
N LYS A 3 28.07 12.00 16.10
CA LYS A 3 28.57 12.69 17.30
C LYS A 3 27.61 12.48 18.47
N PRO A 4 28.06 12.50 19.74
CA PRO A 4 27.18 12.32 20.91
C PRO A 4 25.99 13.29 20.95
N SER A 5 26.15 14.49 20.41
CA SER A 5 25.10 15.52 20.35
C SER A 5 24.19 15.44 19.12
N TRP A 6 24.32 14.40 18.29
CA TRP A 6 23.58 14.28 17.03
C TRP A 6 22.07 14.18 17.27
N GLU A 7 21.64 13.34 18.20
CA GLU A 7 20.22 13.13 18.49
C GLU A 7 19.55 14.39 19.05
N GLU A 8 20.21 15.08 19.98
CA GLU A 8 19.72 16.34 20.54
C GLU A 8 19.63 17.44 19.48
N ALA A 9 20.65 17.55 18.62
CA ALA A 9 20.65 18.53 17.54
C ALA A 9 19.56 18.21 16.50
N LEU A 10 19.37 16.94 16.16
CA LEU A 10 18.34 16.49 15.24
C LEU A 10 16.95 16.78 15.79
N ALA A 11 16.64 16.38 17.02
CA ALA A 11 15.34 16.62 17.66
C ALA A 11 15.00 18.12 17.74
N ARG A 12 15.99 18.95 18.10
CA ARG A 12 15.82 20.41 18.19
C ARG A 12 15.57 21.08 16.84
N VAL A 13 16.26 20.64 15.78
CA VAL A 13 16.15 21.27 14.45
C VAL A 13 14.95 20.72 13.69
N TYR A 14 14.76 19.40 13.69
CA TYR A 14 13.71 18.73 12.92
C TYR A 14 12.31 19.16 13.34
N SER A 15 12.07 19.35 14.64
CA SER A 15 10.78 19.83 15.17
C SER A 15 10.38 21.22 14.69
N ARG A 16 11.31 22.01 14.15
CA ARG A 16 11.06 23.36 13.62
C ARG A 16 10.92 23.39 12.10
N LEU A 17 11.18 22.27 11.42
CA LEU A 17 11.10 22.21 9.97
C LEU A 17 9.64 22.07 9.54
N PRO A 18 9.22 22.78 8.48
CA PRO A 18 7.89 22.60 7.91
C PRO A 18 7.77 21.19 7.33
N ALA A 19 6.63 20.53 7.58
CA ALA A 19 6.29 19.25 6.97
C ALA A 19 5.85 19.48 5.52
N ILE A 20 6.82 19.53 4.61
CA ILE A 20 6.63 19.77 3.17
C ILE A 20 7.35 18.68 2.37
N SER A 21 6.74 18.19 1.29
CA SER A 21 7.41 17.22 0.40
C SER A 21 8.57 17.88 -0.35
N ILE A 22 9.56 17.09 -0.74
CA ILE A 22 10.66 17.58 -1.58
C ILE A 22 10.13 18.02 -2.95
N ASP A 23 9.12 17.33 -3.48
CA ASP A 23 8.47 17.68 -4.74
C ASP A 23 7.97 19.12 -4.75
N TYR A 24 7.15 19.47 -3.74
CA TYR A 24 6.57 20.81 -3.61
C TYR A 24 7.57 21.85 -3.05
N GLY A 25 8.44 21.42 -2.14
CA GLY A 25 9.42 22.28 -1.47
C GLY A 25 10.56 22.73 -2.38
N LEU A 26 10.96 21.87 -3.33
CA LEU A 26 12.15 22.05 -4.16
C LEU A 26 11.88 21.75 -5.65
N MET A 27 11.42 20.54 -5.99
CA MET A 27 11.43 20.06 -7.38
C MET A 27 10.58 20.92 -8.32
N GLU A 28 9.37 21.30 -7.91
CA GLU A 28 8.48 22.16 -8.69
C GLU A 28 9.04 23.57 -8.93
N LYS A 29 9.97 24.02 -8.08
CA LYS A 29 10.57 25.36 -8.13
C LYS A 29 11.94 25.35 -8.80
N ALA A 30 12.53 24.18 -9.04
CA ALA A 30 13.85 24.05 -9.63
C ALA A 30 13.78 24.28 -11.15
N GLN A 31 14.67 25.12 -11.67
CA GLN A 31 14.73 25.44 -13.10
C GLN A 31 15.66 24.51 -13.90
N ASN A 32 16.43 23.67 -13.20
CA ASN A 32 17.50 22.84 -13.74
C ASN A 32 17.23 21.34 -13.51
N VAL A 33 16.04 20.89 -13.89
CA VAL A 33 15.61 19.49 -13.75
C VAL A 33 15.84 18.74 -15.06
N LEU A 34 16.41 17.53 -14.98
CA LEU A 34 16.49 16.58 -16.09
C LEU A 34 15.72 15.31 -15.71
N VAL A 35 15.01 14.73 -16.68
CA VAL A 35 14.22 13.51 -16.50
C VAL A 35 14.76 12.44 -17.46
N ILE A 36 15.00 11.24 -16.93
CA ILE A 36 15.35 10.07 -17.73
C ILE A 36 14.13 9.14 -17.75
N PRO A 37 13.52 8.88 -18.92
CA PRO A 37 12.43 7.90 -19.00
C PRO A 37 12.98 6.50 -18.69
N ALA A 38 12.28 5.78 -17.83
CA ALA A 38 12.62 4.42 -17.44
C ALA A 38 11.40 3.52 -17.56
N ASP A 39 11.53 2.45 -18.34
CA ASP A 39 10.55 1.36 -18.41
C ASP A 39 11.16 0.14 -17.74
N ILE A 40 11.03 0.08 -16.41
CA ILE A 40 11.65 -0.93 -15.54
C ILE A 40 10.61 -1.70 -14.72
N GLY A 41 9.32 -1.61 -15.09
CA GLY A 41 8.24 -2.23 -14.32
C GLY A 41 8.11 -1.70 -12.90
N TRP A 42 8.57 -0.47 -12.64
CA TRP A 42 8.48 0.16 -11.33
C TRP A 42 7.06 0.62 -11.03
N SER A 43 6.59 0.30 -9.83
CA SER A 43 5.31 0.77 -9.28
C SER A 43 5.57 1.25 -7.87
N ASP A 44 4.98 2.38 -7.48
CA ASP A 44 4.93 2.80 -6.08
C ASP A 44 4.23 1.70 -5.27
N VAL A 45 4.99 0.95 -4.47
CA VAL A 45 4.50 -0.13 -3.59
C VAL A 45 3.80 0.48 -2.36
N GLY A 46 2.82 1.35 -2.61
CA GLY A 46 1.99 2.00 -1.60
C GLY A 46 0.50 1.72 -1.80
N ASP A 47 0.12 1.10 -2.91
CA ASP A 47 -1.26 0.76 -3.23
C ASP A 47 -1.44 -0.77 -3.24
N TRP A 48 -2.35 -1.29 -2.41
CA TRP A 48 -2.74 -2.70 -2.49
C TRP A 48 -3.36 -3.04 -3.86
N SER A 49 -3.82 -2.03 -4.61
CA SER A 49 -4.24 -2.19 -6.00
C SER A 49 -3.09 -2.56 -6.94
N ALA A 50 -1.85 -2.13 -6.64
CA ALA A 50 -0.66 -2.47 -7.42
C ALA A 50 -0.22 -3.93 -7.20
N MET A 51 -0.52 -4.52 -6.03
CA MET A 51 -0.31 -5.96 -5.82
C MET A 51 -1.16 -6.81 -6.77
N ALA A 52 -2.36 -6.36 -7.17
CA ALA A 52 -3.19 -7.04 -8.17
C ALA A 52 -2.45 -7.25 -9.50
N SER A 53 -1.60 -6.29 -9.86
CA SER A 53 -0.84 -6.26 -11.12
C SER A 53 0.40 -7.16 -11.09
N LEU A 54 0.80 -7.62 -9.90
CA LEU A 54 1.98 -8.47 -9.69
C LEU A 54 1.65 -9.97 -9.75
N PHE A 55 0.37 -10.34 -9.70
CA PHE A 55 -0.07 -11.73 -9.73
C PHE A 55 -0.85 -12.05 -11.02
N PRO A 56 -0.72 -13.27 -11.56
CA PRO A 56 -1.59 -13.75 -12.63
C PRO A 56 -3.06 -13.64 -12.22
N GLN A 57 -3.89 -13.17 -13.14
CA GLN A 57 -5.33 -13.07 -12.96
C GLN A 57 -6.03 -14.33 -13.50
N ASP A 58 -7.11 -14.74 -12.85
CA ASP A 58 -8.02 -15.77 -13.37
C ASP A 58 -8.94 -15.21 -14.47
N GLU A 59 -9.81 -16.06 -15.01
CA GLU A 59 -10.77 -15.70 -16.07
C GLU A 59 -11.77 -14.62 -15.66
N SER A 60 -12.01 -14.45 -14.36
CA SER A 60 -12.89 -13.44 -13.77
C SER A 60 -12.15 -12.16 -13.36
N GLY A 61 -10.86 -12.06 -13.70
CA GLY A 61 -9.99 -10.93 -13.37
C GLY A 61 -9.54 -10.90 -11.91
N ASN A 62 -9.69 -11.99 -11.15
CA ASN A 62 -9.23 -12.05 -9.77
C ASN A 62 -7.72 -12.32 -9.72
N ALA A 63 -7.01 -11.55 -8.90
CA ALA A 63 -5.61 -11.81 -8.55
C ALA A 63 -5.57 -12.62 -7.25
N VAL A 64 -5.24 -13.91 -7.32
CA VAL A 64 -5.35 -14.84 -6.19
C VAL A 64 -3.98 -15.35 -5.76
N CYS A 65 -3.60 -15.04 -4.53
CA CYS A 65 -2.44 -15.55 -3.81
C CYS A 65 -2.89 -16.13 -2.46
N ALA A 66 -3.74 -17.16 -2.52
CA ALA A 66 -4.30 -17.85 -1.37
C ALA A 66 -4.86 -19.21 -1.81
N LYS A 67 -5.13 -20.10 -0.86
CA LYS A 67 -6.07 -21.20 -1.09
C LYS A 67 -7.47 -20.61 -1.16
N HIS A 68 -8.06 -20.53 -2.34
CA HIS A 68 -9.30 -19.77 -2.58
C HIS A 68 -10.39 -20.63 -3.24
N VAL A 69 -11.65 -20.38 -2.85
CA VAL A 69 -12.86 -20.85 -3.54
C VAL A 69 -13.79 -19.65 -3.72
N GLY A 70 -14.11 -19.31 -4.96
CA GLY A 70 -15.01 -18.21 -5.30
C GLY A 70 -16.20 -18.66 -6.11
N ILE A 71 -17.37 -18.10 -5.80
CA ILE A 71 -18.58 -18.16 -6.65
C ILE A 71 -18.97 -16.72 -6.95
N ASP A 72 -19.25 -16.39 -8.22
CA ASP A 72 -19.61 -15.02 -8.64
C ASP A 72 -18.67 -13.96 -8.05
N THR A 73 -17.36 -14.22 -8.10
CA THR A 73 -16.31 -13.34 -7.60
C THR A 73 -15.52 -12.77 -8.78
N GLU A 74 -15.52 -11.46 -8.92
CA GLU A 74 -14.94 -10.78 -10.10
C GLU A 74 -14.05 -9.61 -9.68
N ASN A 75 -12.95 -9.42 -10.42
CA ASN A 75 -12.03 -8.30 -10.25
C ASN A 75 -11.52 -8.07 -8.81
N CYS A 76 -11.38 -9.15 -8.03
CA CYS A 76 -10.93 -9.09 -6.64
C CYS A 76 -9.43 -9.41 -6.50
N VAL A 77 -8.79 -8.85 -5.47
CA VAL A 77 -7.45 -9.24 -5.02
C VAL A 77 -7.60 -10.05 -3.75
N ILE A 78 -7.07 -11.27 -3.73
CA ILE A 78 -7.24 -12.20 -2.62
C ILE A 78 -5.86 -12.70 -2.22
N TYR A 79 -5.38 -12.24 -1.08
CA TYR A 79 -4.08 -12.58 -0.52
C TYR A 79 -4.25 -13.21 0.86
N ALA A 80 -3.57 -14.32 1.10
CA ALA A 80 -3.43 -14.90 2.43
C ALA A 80 -1.97 -15.28 2.66
N GLU A 81 -1.38 -14.74 3.73
CA GLU A 81 -0.02 -15.09 4.13
C GLU A 81 0.10 -16.57 4.52
N ASN A 82 -0.96 -17.13 5.12
CA ASN A 82 -1.00 -18.53 5.50
C ASN A 82 -1.51 -19.42 4.33
N PRO A 83 -0.67 -20.26 3.70
CA PRO A 83 -1.08 -21.11 2.58
C PRO A 83 -2.11 -22.19 2.97
N GLY A 84 -2.23 -22.52 4.26
CA GLY A 84 -3.24 -23.45 4.76
C GLY A 84 -4.63 -22.82 4.94
N ARG A 85 -4.74 -21.49 4.94
CA ARG A 85 -6.01 -20.78 5.15
C ARG A 85 -6.82 -20.79 3.86
N LEU A 86 -8.03 -21.37 3.92
CA LEU A 86 -9.03 -21.24 2.86
C LEU A 86 -9.72 -19.88 2.95
N VAL A 87 -9.71 -19.13 1.85
CA VAL A 87 -10.54 -17.93 1.66
C VAL A 87 -11.72 -18.32 0.75
N ALA A 88 -12.94 -18.09 1.22
CA ALA A 88 -14.15 -18.36 0.44
C ALA A 88 -14.88 -17.04 0.13
N THR A 89 -15.27 -16.82 -1.13
CA THR A 89 -15.98 -15.61 -1.56
C THR A 89 -17.23 -15.96 -2.36
N LEU A 90 -18.28 -15.16 -2.20
CA LEU A 90 -19.54 -15.32 -2.93
C LEU A 90 -20.11 -13.95 -3.29
N GLY A 91 -20.36 -13.70 -4.58
CA GLY A 91 -21.02 -12.47 -5.05
C GLY A 91 -20.21 -11.19 -4.80
N LEU A 92 -18.89 -11.29 -4.77
CA LEU A 92 -18.00 -10.16 -4.47
C LEU A 92 -17.43 -9.56 -5.76
N ARG A 93 -17.38 -8.23 -5.83
CA ARG A 93 -16.76 -7.50 -6.93
C ARG A 93 -15.90 -6.35 -6.45
N ASP A 94 -14.78 -6.13 -7.13
CA ASP A 94 -13.90 -4.97 -6.91
C ASP A 94 -13.39 -4.84 -5.47
N LEU A 95 -13.09 -5.96 -4.80
CA LEU A 95 -12.58 -5.97 -3.43
C LEU A 95 -11.10 -6.35 -3.37
N ILE A 96 -10.44 -5.86 -2.34
CA ILE A 96 -9.12 -6.32 -1.89
C ILE A 96 -9.32 -6.99 -0.54
N ILE A 97 -8.92 -8.26 -0.46
CA ILE A 97 -8.97 -9.11 0.73
C ILE A 97 -7.53 -9.53 1.03
N VAL A 98 -6.99 -9.11 2.16
CA VAL A 98 -5.63 -9.40 2.60
C VAL A 98 -5.68 -9.98 4.00
N GLU A 99 -5.30 -11.24 4.13
CA GLU A 99 -5.06 -11.89 5.41
C GLU A 99 -3.56 -11.96 5.70
N THR A 100 -3.19 -11.50 6.90
CA THR A 100 -1.87 -11.69 7.50
C THR A 100 -2.03 -12.38 8.84
N LYS A 101 -0.91 -12.74 9.46
CA LYS A 101 -0.89 -13.29 10.83
C LYS A 101 -1.61 -12.40 11.86
N GLU A 102 -1.58 -11.09 11.67
CA GLU A 102 -2.02 -10.10 12.67
C GLU A 102 -3.41 -9.52 12.38
N ALA A 103 -3.82 -9.49 11.11
CA ALA A 103 -5.06 -8.84 10.72
C ALA A 103 -5.66 -9.40 9.43
N LEU A 104 -6.96 -9.15 9.28
CA LEU A 104 -7.70 -9.27 8.03
C LEU A 104 -8.11 -7.86 7.59
N LEU A 105 -7.68 -7.48 6.39
CA LEU A 105 -8.07 -6.23 5.75
C LEU A 105 -8.99 -6.54 4.57
N ILE A 106 -10.16 -5.90 4.56
CA ILE A 106 -11.12 -5.97 3.46
C ILE A 106 -11.51 -4.54 3.09
N LEU A 107 -11.38 -4.21 1.81
CA LEU A 107 -11.76 -2.91 1.29
C LEU A 107 -12.18 -2.98 -0.16
N ARG A 108 -12.84 -1.93 -0.65
CA ARG A 108 -13.04 -1.75 -2.08
C ARG A 108 -11.74 -1.32 -2.74
N ARG A 109 -11.49 -1.85 -3.93
CA ARG A 109 -10.29 -1.59 -4.72
C ARG A 109 -10.10 -0.10 -5.05
N ASP A 110 -11.19 0.61 -5.33
CA ASP A 110 -11.18 2.07 -5.60
C ASP A 110 -10.84 2.93 -4.38
N ARG A 111 -10.81 2.34 -3.18
CA ARG A 111 -10.51 3.03 -1.91
C ARG A 111 -9.20 2.60 -1.28
N ALA A 112 -8.33 1.91 -2.03
CA ALA A 112 -7.09 1.37 -1.50
C ALA A 112 -6.13 2.39 -0.88
N GLN A 113 -6.11 3.61 -1.44
CA GLN A 113 -5.34 4.74 -0.91
C GLN A 113 -5.85 5.23 0.46
N GLU A 114 -7.08 4.90 0.85
CA GLU A 114 -7.68 5.33 2.11
C GLU A 114 -7.32 4.43 3.31
N VAL A 115 -6.50 3.40 3.13
CA VAL A 115 -6.10 2.48 4.21
C VAL A 115 -5.51 3.19 5.43
N ARG A 116 -4.87 4.36 5.23
CA ARG A 116 -4.37 5.23 6.32
C ARG A 116 -5.45 5.61 7.34
N LYS A 117 -6.71 5.76 6.91
CA LYS A 117 -7.84 6.05 7.81
C LYS A 117 -8.07 4.94 8.84
N ILE A 118 -7.82 3.68 8.46
CA ILE A 118 -7.90 2.54 9.37
C ILE A 118 -6.75 2.60 10.39
N LEU A 119 -5.52 2.90 9.94
CA LEU A 119 -4.36 3.05 10.84
C LEU A 119 -4.58 4.17 11.87
N GLU A 120 -5.12 5.31 11.45
CA GLU A 120 -5.49 6.41 12.35
C GLU A 120 -6.55 5.99 13.37
N ARG A 121 -7.50 5.13 12.97
CA ARG A 121 -8.54 4.65 13.87
C ARG A 121 -8.00 3.64 14.88
N LEU A 122 -7.13 2.72 14.46
CA LEU A 122 -6.47 1.74 15.34
C LEU A 122 -5.66 2.43 16.44
N ARG A 123 -4.91 3.48 16.12
CA ARG A 123 -4.18 4.29 17.11
C ARG A 123 -5.05 4.93 18.19
N LYS A 124 -6.35 5.14 17.92
CA LYS A 124 -7.31 5.68 18.91
C LYS A 124 -7.98 4.60 19.76
N LEU A 125 -7.82 3.33 19.38
CA LEU A 125 -8.35 2.18 20.11
C LEU A 125 -7.29 1.55 21.04
N SER A 126 -6.03 1.95 20.87
CA SER A 126 -4.85 1.58 21.68
C SER A 126 -4.56 2.66 22.70
#